data_AF-A0A3P7EAU3-F1
#
_entry.id   AF-A0A3P7EAU3-F1
#
_cell.length_a   1.000
_cell.length_b   1.000
_cell.length_c   1.000
_cell.angle_alpha   90.00
_cell.angle_beta   90.00
_cell.angle_gamma   90.00
#
_symmetry.space_group_name_H-M   'P 1'
#
loop_
_entity.id
_entity.type
_entity.pdbx_description
1 polymer ?
#
loop_
_entity_poly.entity_id
_entity_poly.type
_entity_poly.pdbx_seq_one_letter_code
_entity_poly.pdbx_strand_id
1 'polypeptide(L)'
;MDKTIDTAELSGPSPKRPRHETPSISIDRYKKFRKYLRKAFDDCGNPEDMVELSIIRNAIQEQAGRLPFSDGEFEAAFEQLTTENIAMIADNRITLI
;
A
#
# COMPACT_ATOMS: atom_id res chain seq x y z
N MET A 1 5.58 52.70 -25.86
CA MET A 1 5.90 52.77 -24.42
C MET A 1 4.76 52.11 -23.66
N ASP A 2 4.93 50.83 -23.34
CA ASP A 2 4.03 50.05 -22.51
C ASP A 2 4.02 50.58 -21.07
N LYS A 3 2.82 50.92 -20.57
CA LYS A 3 2.58 51.24 -19.16
C LYS A 3 1.27 50.63 -18.69
N THR A 4 1.42 49.55 -17.92
CA THR A 4 0.92 49.32 -16.55
C THR A 4 -0.58 49.42 -16.22
N ILE A 5 -1.01 48.41 -15.43
CA ILE A 5 -2.13 48.30 -14.45
C ILE A 5 -3.54 48.49 -15.04
N ASP A 6 -4.57 47.73 -14.72
CA ASP A 6 -5.08 47.19 -13.45
C ASP A 6 -6.26 46.27 -13.89
N THR A 7 -6.63 45.16 -13.27
CA THR A 7 -7.66 45.07 -12.21
C THR A 7 -8.38 43.73 -12.42
N ALA A 8 -8.60 43.00 -11.31
CA ALA A 8 -9.67 42.04 -10.99
C ALA A 8 -10.10 40.92 -11.98
N GLU A 9 -10.11 39.68 -11.47
CA GLU A 9 -11.27 38.76 -11.45
C GLU A 9 -10.87 37.52 -10.61
N LEU A 10 -11.18 37.46 -9.31
CA LEU A 10 -12.35 36.78 -8.73
C LEU A 10 -12.56 35.33 -9.21
N SER A 11 -12.15 34.34 -8.40
CA SER A 11 -12.93 33.11 -8.10
C SER A 11 -12.24 32.26 -7.03
N GLY A 12 -12.98 31.90 -5.99
CA GLY A 12 -12.50 31.45 -4.69
C GLY A 12 -11.85 30.06 -4.61
N PRO A 13 -11.43 29.65 -3.39
CA PRO A 13 -10.80 28.36 -3.16
C PRO A 13 -11.80 27.25 -3.46
N SER A 14 -11.49 26.49 -4.51
CA SER A 14 -12.26 25.31 -4.92
C SER A 14 -12.46 24.35 -3.73
N PRO A 15 -13.68 23.79 -3.56
CA PRO A 15 -13.99 22.88 -2.47
C PRO A 15 -13.00 21.73 -2.46
N LYS A 16 -12.40 21.51 -1.27
CA LYS A 16 -11.42 20.47 -0.98
C LYS A 16 -11.90 19.14 -1.57
N ARG A 17 -11.25 18.70 -2.65
CA ARG A 17 -11.34 17.32 -3.14
C ARG A 17 -11.14 16.39 -1.93
N PRO A 18 -11.90 15.30 -1.79
CA PRO A 18 -11.61 14.31 -0.77
C PRO A 18 -10.16 13.90 -0.97
N ARG A 19 -9.30 14.23 0.00
CA ARG A 19 -7.92 13.78 0.04
C ARG A 19 -8.02 12.29 0.31
N HIS A 20 -8.15 11.49 -0.73
CA HIS A 20 -7.73 10.10 -0.67
C HIS A 20 -6.26 10.19 -0.30
N GLU A 21 -5.97 10.02 0.99
CA GLU A 21 -4.61 9.76 1.44
C GLU A 21 -4.18 8.54 0.66
N THR A 22 -3.28 8.73 -0.30
CA THR A 22 -2.69 7.62 -1.04
C THR A 22 -2.17 6.65 -0.01
N PRO A 23 -2.58 5.36 -0.07
CA PRO A 23 -2.09 4.36 0.86
C PRO A 23 -0.56 4.46 0.89
N SER A 24 0.00 4.61 2.09
CA SER A 24 1.43 4.81 2.26
C SER A 24 1.95 3.94 3.40
N ILE A 25 3.14 3.40 3.20
CA ILE A 25 3.85 2.61 4.20
C ILE A 25 5.26 3.17 4.35
N SER A 26 5.73 3.31 5.60
CA SER A 26 7.09 3.77 5.85
C SER A 26 8.12 2.67 5.51
N ILE A 27 9.36 3.06 5.19
CA ILE A 27 10.42 2.12 4.78
C ILE A 27 10.67 1.03 5.83
N ASP A 28 10.68 1.36 7.13
CA ASP A 28 10.85 0.38 8.21
C ASP A 28 9.69 -0.62 8.24
N ARG A 29 8.46 -0.10 8.12
CA ARG A 29 7.24 -0.91 8.10
C ARG A 29 7.21 -1.82 6.88
N TYR A 30 7.59 -1.34 5.71
CA TYR A 30 7.70 -2.15 4.50
C TYR A 30 8.76 -3.26 4.62
N LYS A 31 9.93 -2.96 5.21
CA LYS A 31 10.95 -3.99 5.48
C LYS A 31 10.43 -5.07 6.43
N LYS A 32 9.68 -4.71 7.47
CA LYS A 32 9.03 -5.67 8.37
C LYS A 32 7.94 -6.47 7.65
N PHE A 33 7.11 -5.79 6.86
CA PHE A 33 6.09 -6.41 6.03
C PHE A 33 6.66 -7.52 5.16
N ARG A 34 7.74 -7.25 4.41
CA ARG A 34 8.39 -8.25 3.56
C ARG A 34 8.89 -9.46 4.33
N LYS A 35 9.40 -9.27 5.56
CA LYS A 35 9.81 -10.40 6.42
C LYS A 35 8.62 -11.25 6.83
N TYR A 36 7.53 -10.62 7.27
CA TYR A 36 6.32 -11.32 7.68
C TYR A 36 5.61 -12.00 6.51
N LEU A 37 5.60 -11.36 5.33
CA LEU A 37 5.08 -11.93 4.10
C LEU A 37 5.82 -13.22 3.75
N ARG A 38 7.15 -13.19 3.71
CA ARG A 38 7.95 -14.39 3.40
C ARG A 38 7.69 -15.52 4.39
N LYS A 39 7.62 -15.19 5.69
CA LYS A 39 7.28 -16.17 6.72
C LYS A 39 5.84 -16.69 6.60
N ALA A 40 4.87 -15.85 6.24
CA ALA A 40 3.48 -16.27 6.02
C ALA A 40 3.38 -17.27 4.87
N PHE A 41 4.12 -17.05 3.77
CA PHE A 41 4.21 -18.01 2.67
C PHE A 41 4.94 -19.30 3.06
N ASP A 42 6.03 -19.21 3.84
CA ASP A 42 6.76 -20.38 4.37
C ASP A 42 5.84 -21.24 5.25
N ASP A 43 5.05 -20.60 6.12
CA ASP A 43 4.08 -21.28 7.00
C ASP A 43 2.90 -21.89 6.20
N CYS A 44 2.58 -21.38 5.00
CA CYS A 44 1.56 -21.96 4.11
C CYS A 44 2.03 -23.22 3.37
N GLY A 45 3.34 -23.53 3.38
CA GLY A 45 3.91 -24.77 2.86
C GLY A 45 4.12 -24.85 1.35
N ASN A 46 3.52 -23.96 0.54
CA ASN A 46 3.64 -23.97 -0.92
C ASN A 46 3.95 -22.56 -1.46
N PRO A 47 5.21 -22.25 -1.83
CA PRO A 47 5.59 -20.91 -2.33
C PRO A 47 5.03 -20.60 -3.73
N GLU A 48 4.68 -21.62 -4.51
CA GLU A 48 4.14 -21.47 -5.87
C GLU A 48 2.61 -21.33 -5.90
N ASP A 49 1.92 -21.63 -4.80
CA ASP A 49 0.47 -21.53 -4.74
C ASP A 49 0.01 -20.07 -4.59
N MET A 50 -1.11 -19.75 -5.23
CA MET A 50 -1.81 -18.49 -5.00
C MET A 50 -2.54 -18.57 -3.66
N VAL A 51 -2.03 -17.88 -2.65
CA VAL A 51 -2.60 -17.84 -1.31
C VAL A 51 -3.61 -16.70 -1.21
N GLU A 52 -4.74 -16.92 -0.55
CA GLU A 52 -5.73 -15.85 -0.34
C GLU A 52 -5.13 -14.68 0.44
N LEU A 53 -5.35 -13.45 -0.04
CA LEU A 53 -4.87 -12.23 0.62
C LEU A 53 -5.35 -12.15 2.07
N SER A 54 -6.57 -12.62 2.37
CA SER A 54 -7.10 -12.66 3.73
C SER A 54 -6.23 -13.52 4.67
N ILE A 55 -5.77 -14.67 4.18
CA ILE A 55 -4.90 -15.59 4.94
C ILE A 55 -3.55 -14.92 5.19
N ILE A 56 -2.95 -14.35 4.14
CA ILE A 56 -1.68 -13.64 4.25
C ILE A 56 -1.78 -12.42 5.16
N ARG A 57 -2.85 -11.62 5.05
CA ARG A 57 -3.11 -10.48 5.94
C ARG A 57 -3.20 -10.92 7.39
N ASN A 58 -3.96 -11.98 7.67
CA ASN A 58 -4.11 -12.51 9.03
C ASN A 58 -2.75 -13.01 9.57
N ALA A 59 -2.04 -13.84 8.81
CA ALA A 59 -0.72 -14.33 9.18
C ALA A 59 0.29 -13.20 9.43
N ILE A 60 0.25 -12.12 8.65
CA ILE A 60 1.09 -10.93 8.87
C ILE A 60 0.67 -10.20 10.14
N GLN A 61 -0.63 -10.04 10.40
CA GLN A 61 -1.11 -9.41 11.64
C GLN A 61 -0.71 -10.19 12.88
N GLU A 62 -0.85 -11.52 12.85
CA GLU A 62 -0.42 -12.40 13.95
C GLU A 62 1.08 -12.26 14.23
N GLN A 63 1.90 -12.20 13.17
CA GLN A 63 3.34 -11.98 13.30
C GLN A 63 3.73 -10.57 13.76
N ALA A 64 2.95 -9.56 13.38
CA ALA A 64 3.17 -8.18 13.79
C ALA A 64 2.87 -7.95 15.28
N GLY A 65 1.97 -8.75 15.85
CA GLY A 65 1.66 -8.78 17.27
C GLY A 65 1.23 -7.42 17.82
N ARG A 66 2.12 -6.75 18.57
CA ARG A 66 1.82 -5.46 19.22
C ARG A 66 1.79 -4.27 18.26
N LEU A 67 2.27 -4.43 17.03
CA LEU A 67 2.34 -3.36 16.03
C LEU A 67 1.66 -3.78 14.73
N PRO A 68 0.33 -4.00 14.73
CA PRO A 68 -0.40 -4.44 13.56
C PRO A 68 -0.28 -3.43 12.41
N PHE A 69 -0.46 -3.91 11.18
CA PHE A 69 -0.53 -3.05 9.99
C PHE A 69 -1.94 -2.53 9.82
N SER A 70 -2.06 -1.25 9.46
CA SER A 70 -3.33 -0.66 9.06
C SER A 70 -3.72 -1.10 7.64
N ASP A 71 -5.00 -1.00 7.28
CA ASP A 71 -5.45 -1.34 5.92
C ASP A 71 -4.73 -0.53 4.83
N GLY A 72 -4.47 0.76 5.08
CA GLY A 72 -3.71 1.61 4.17
C GLY A 72 -2.24 1.20 4.04
N GLU A 73 -1.63 0.67 5.12
CA GLU A 73 -0.28 0.10 5.04
C GLU A 73 -0.26 -1.22 4.26
N PHE A 74 -1.28 -2.07 4.42
CA PHE A 74 -1.41 -3.30 3.63
C PHE A 74 -1.53 -2.98 2.15
N GLU A 75 -2.43 -2.09 1.78
CA GLU A 75 -2.63 -1.67 0.39
C GLU A 75 -1.33 -1.11 -0.21
N ALA A 76 -0.68 -0.18 0.48
CA ALA A 76 0.60 0.39 0.04
C ALA A 76 1.69 -0.68 -0.11
N ALA A 77 1.79 -1.62 0.84
CA ALA A 77 2.78 -2.67 0.79
C ALA A 77 2.53 -3.62 -0.38
N PHE A 78 1.28 -4.00 -0.61
CA PHE A 78 0.90 -4.88 -1.72
C PHE A 78 1.14 -4.21 -3.07
N GLU A 79 0.78 -2.93 -3.23
CA GLU A 79 1.09 -2.15 -4.43
C GLU A 79 2.60 -2.02 -4.65
N GLN A 80 3.37 -1.83 -3.58
CA GLN A 80 4.83 -1.75 -3.67
C GLN A 80 5.44 -3.09 -4.09
N LEU A 81 4.92 -4.22 -3.58
CA LEU A 81 5.37 -5.56 -3.96
C LEU A 81 5.10 -5.88 -5.42
N THR A 82 3.94 -5.50 -5.95
CA THR A 82 3.62 -5.69 -7.37
C THR A 82 4.45 -4.78 -8.25
N THR A 83 4.65 -3.53 -7.84
CA THR A 83 5.51 -2.55 -8.53
C THR A 83 6.97 -2.99 -8.60
N GLU A 84 7.49 -3.56 -7.51
CA GLU A 84 8.85 -4.12 -7.43
C GLU A 84 8.96 -5.53 -8.06
N ASN A 85 7.88 -6.07 -8.62
CA ASN A 85 7.82 -7.42 -9.19
C ASN A 85 8.22 -8.55 -8.21
N ILE A 86 7.94 -8.36 -6.92
CA ILE A 86 8.21 -9.34 -5.86
C ILE A 86 7.04 -10.29 -5.65
N ALA A 87 5.83 -9.80 -5.87
CA ALA A 87 4.61 -10.59 -5.73
C ALA A 87 3.61 -10.20 -6.83
N MET A 88 2.79 -11.17 -7.22
CA MET A 88 1.65 -10.94 -8.10
C MET A 88 0.37 -11.10 -7.29
N ILE A 89 -0.57 -10.18 -7.49
CA ILE A 89 -1.89 -10.23 -6.86
C ILE A 89 -2.95 -10.35 -7.96
N ALA A 90 -3.79 -11.39 -7.88
CA ALA A 90 -4.90 -11.62 -8.80
C ALA A 90 -6.04 -12.35 -8.06
N ASP A 91 -7.29 -12.01 -8.37
CA ASP A 91 -8.49 -12.65 -7.78
C ASP A 91 -8.47 -12.75 -6.25
N ASN A 92 -8.08 -11.68 -5.56
CA ASN A 92 -7.91 -11.62 -4.10
C ASN A 92 -6.90 -12.63 -3.55
N ARG A 93 -6.00 -13.15 -4.39
CA ARG A 93 -4.91 -14.04 -4.01
C ARG A 93 -3.57 -13.40 -4.37
N ILE A 94 -2.54 -13.81 -3.67
CA ILE A 94 -1.17 -13.35 -3.84
C ILE A 94 -0.26 -14.57 -4.01
N THR A 95 0.75 -14.43 -4.86
CA THR A 95 1.85 -15.37 -5.01
C THR A 95 3.17 -14.61 -5.07
N LEU A 96 4.26 -15.24 -4.63
CA LEU A 96 5.61 -14.66 -4.70
C LEU A 96 6.25 -15.01 -6.05
N ILE A 97 7.00 -14.07 -6.63
CA ILE A 97 7.76 -14.23 -7.87
C ILE A 97 9.24 -14.44 -7.55
#